data_AF-R7K923-F1
#
_entry.id   AF-R7K923-F1
#
_cell.length_a   1.000
_cell.length_b   1.000
_cell.length_c   1.000
_cell.angle_alpha   90.00
_cell.angle_beta   90.00
_cell.angle_gamma   90.00
#
_symmetry.space_group_name_H-M   'P 1'
#
loop_
_entity.id
_entity.type
_entity.pdbx_description
1 polymer ?
#
loop_
_entity_poly.entity_id
_entity_poly.type
_entity_poly.pdbx_seq_one_letter_code
_entity_poly.pdbx_strand_id
1 'polypeptide(L)'
;MKLLVLIFILLILCFLPILLCACNDSDNIPSEKTADELFVSGKITFGDLPLANVYVFVNGSLRYQTDDTGTFYLDSLNVKDVLSFSADGYTFSCNSLEITESDSFITVFAYLFEPYTVTVSSNNPAHQNTGAHQVYDCIDLTASENDDSVFLGWYIGDSLLSDRKSFRYYPSADTSVYAKYVLAPLAPVLTFGGGILSWDICENALGYEIYVDGTYIETVFASSYDISHLLKEGNSYMIEVAAINECFSRTGSISVEIPVAEPPADDNPEEIFSNEFLSASAIGDECFCIFYARSNVEYFELYLNDTFFFTSDIVSVPDINLDKCETAGKTTVLIDNKEYYCIFVNVSSFLYTGYNYLSVILYDNAYITEIYTFFVYEPKLDAPESVYISDGVLYWEYASSANFEIYLNNALVAVVSDSRFYDFSSLPITENDVIQIVATKDGYTSSDPVQISVTP
;
A
#
# COMPACT_ATOMS: atom_id res chain seq x y z
N MET A 1 -66.07 -48.68 -77.39
CA MET A 1 -65.99 -49.12 -75.97
C MET A 1 -66.32 -50.62 -75.91
N LYS A 2 -65.67 -51.41 -75.03
CA LYS A 2 -65.86 -52.88 -74.89
C LYS A 2 -65.46 -53.78 -76.10
N LEU A 3 -64.19 -53.74 -76.53
CA LEU A 3 -63.52 -54.96 -77.06
C LEU A 3 -61.97 -54.89 -77.03
N LEU A 4 -61.37 -53.72 -77.28
CA LEU A 4 -59.91 -53.61 -77.40
C LEU A 4 -59.14 -53.60 -76.05
N VAL A 5 -59.79 -53.22 -74.94
CA VAL A 5 -59.17 -53.18 -73.60
C VAL A 5 -59.07 -54.57 -72.95
N LEU A 6 -59.84 -55.55 -73.44
CA LEU A 6 -59.91 -56.90 -72.85
C LEU A 6 -58.70 -57.79 -73.21
N ILE A 7 -57.97 -57.46 -74.27
CA ILE A 7 -56.87 -58.29 -74.79
C ILE A 7 -55.54 -57.96 -74.09
N PHE A 8 -55.33 -56.73 -73.61
CA PHE A 8 -54.11 -56.35 -72.91
C PHE A 8 -54.06 -56.87 -71.45
N ILE A 9 -55.24 -57.03 -70.83
CA ILE A 9 -55.39 -57.53 -69.45
C ILE A 9 -55.12 -59.04 -69.36
N LEU A 10 -55.28 -59.80 -70.45
CA LEU A 10 -55.06 -61.25 -70.46
C LEU A 10 -53.58 -61.66 -70.62
N LEU A 11 -52.68 -60.72 -70.97
CA LEU A 11 -51.29 -61.03 -71.34
C LEU A 11 -50.28 -60.77 -70.21
N ILE A 12 -50.70 -60.12 -69.13
CA ILE A 12 -49.89 -59.89 -67.92
C ILE A 12 -50.22 -60.93 -66.81
N LEU A 13 -51.30 -61.71 -66.96
CA LEU A 13 -51.77 -62.67 -65.96
C LEU A 13 -51.33 -64.14 -66.15
N CYS A 14 -50.37 -64.42 -67.04
CA CYS A 14 -49.94 -65.78 -67.39
C CYS A 14 -48.46 -66.11 -67.13
N PHE A 15 -47.72 -65.28 -66.39
CA PHE A 15 -46.33 -65.58 -65.98
C PHE A 15 -46.08 -65.38 -64.49
N LEU A 16 -46.38 -66.44 -63.74
CA LEU A 16 -45.92 -66.78 -62.38
C LEU A 16 -45.79 -68.33 -62.34
N PRO A 17 -44.98 -68.96 -61.47
CA PRO A 17 -43.76 -68.54 -60.77
C PRO A 17 -42.59 -69.56 -61.00
N ILE A 18 -41.84 -69.92 -59.93
CA ILE A 18 -40.77 -70.96 -59.79
C ILE A 18 -39.43 -70.56 -60.48
N LEU A 19 -38.20 -70.65 -59.92
CA LEU A 19 -37.51 -71.26 -58.75
C LEU A 19 -36.76 -70.15 -57.95
N LEU A 20 -36.17 -70.25 -56.73
CA LEU A 20 -35.98 -71.21 -55.61
C LEU A 20 -35.76 -70.30 -54.34
N CYS A 21 -36.42 -70.49 -53.19
CA CYS A 21 -36.06 -71.37 -52.05
C CYS A 21 -34.96 -70.87 -51.08
N ALA A 22 -35.38 -70.42 -49.88
CA ALA A 22 -34.84 -70.81 -48.58
C ALA A 22 -35.81 -70.39 -47.44
N CYS A 23 -35.97 -71.22 -46.41
CA CYS A 23 -36.78 -70.93 -45.20
C CYS A 23 -36.05 -69.94 -44.25
N ASN A 24 -36.62 -69.38 -43.17
CA ASN A 24 -37.60 -69.95 -42.22
C ASN A 24 -38.38 -68.89 -41.40
N ASP A 25 -39.48 -69.35 -40.81
CA ASP A 25 -40.15 -68.91 -39.57
C ASP A 25 -40.83 -67.52 -39.43
N SER A 26 -42.16 -67.58 -39.64
CA SER A 26 -43.22 -66.99 -38.80
C SER A 26 -43.23 -65.49 -38.51
N ASP A 27 -43.98 -64.77 -39.34
CA ASP A 27 -44.58 -63.49 -38.96
C ASP A 27 -45.48 -63.63 -37.72
N ASN A 28 -45.12 -62.94 -36.64
CA ASN A 28 -46.14 -62.47 -35.70
C ASN A 28 -46.90 -61.33 -36.39
N ILE A 29 -48.18 -61.54 -36.71
CA ILE A 29 -49.10 -60.46 -37.10
C ILE A 29 -49.72 -59.87 -35.83
N PRO A 30 -49.47 -58.60 -35.46
CA PRO A 30 -50.33 -57.87 -34.55
C PRO A 30 -51.44 -57.17 -35.33
N SER A 31 -52.68 -57.55 -35.00
CA SER A 31 -53.91 -56.73 -34.96
C SER A 31 -54.16 -55.59 -35.96
N GLU A 32 -55.36 -55.64 -36.53
CA GLU A 32 -56.12 -54.58 -37.22
C GLU A 32 -55.75 -53.13 -36.81
N LYS A 33 -55.39 -52.29 -37.80
CA LYS A 33 -55.30 -50.83 -37.65
C LYS A 33 -56.72 -50.26 -37.54
N THR A 34 -57.07 -49.70 -36.38
CA THR A 34 -58.39 -49.10 -36.14
C THR A 34 -58.52 -47.74 -36.83
N ALA A 35 -59.75 -47.38 -37.20
CA ALA A 35 -60.02 -46.26 -38.12
C ALA A 35 -59.92 -44.84 -37.50
N ASP A 36 -59.49 -44.74 -36.24
CA ASP A 36 -59.47 -43.49 -35.46
C ASP A 36 -58.04 -42.99 -35.13
N GLU A 37 -56.99 -43.69 -35.60
CA GLU A 37 -55.61 -43.27 -35.38
C GLU A 37 -55.24 -42.06 -36.25
N LEU A 38 -54.87 -40.95 -35.61
CA LEU A 38 -54.37 -39.76 -36.30
C LEU A 38 -52.91 -39.93 -36.72
N PHE A 39 -52.52 -39.17 -37.74
CA PHE A 39 -51.13 -39.08 -38.19
C PHE A 39 -50.72 -37.62 -38.40
N VAL A 40 -49.46 -37.33 -38.17
CA VAL A 40 -48.83 -36.07 -38.54
C VAL A 40 -47.53 -36.32 -39.29
N SER A 41 -47.39 -35.69 -40.45
CA SER A 41 -46.12 -35.59 -41.14
C SER A 41 -45.74 -34.15 -41.42
N GLY A 42 -44.43 -33.91 -41.50
CA GLY A 42 -43.93 -32.57 -41.67
C GLY A 42 -42.48 -32.53 -42.09
N LYS A 43 -41.99 -31.30 -42.24
CA LYS A 43 -40.58 -31.00 -42.54
C LYS A 43 -40.06 -29.94 -41.59
N ILE A 44 -38.87 -30.18 -41.06
CA ILE A 44 -38.13 -29.25 -40.22
C ILE A 44 -37.02 -28.64 -41.05
N THR A 45 -36.94 -27.31 -41.08
CA THR A 45 -35.97 -26.58 -41.93
C THR A 45 -35.26 -25.48 -41.16
N PHE A 46 -33.94 -25.36 -41.35
CA PHE A 46 -33.18 -24.17 -40.94
C PHE A 46 -32.96 -23.29 -42.19
N GLY A 47 -33.60 -22.11 -42.21
CA GLY A 47 -33.77 -21.36 -43.46
C GLY A 47 -34.49 -22.20 -44.52
N ASP A 48 -33.97 -22.22 -45.75
CA ASP A 48 -34.50 -23.03 -46.86
C ASP A 48 -34.00 -24.50 -46.85
N LEU A 49 -33.09 -24.87 -45.95
CA LEU A 49 -32.46 -26.20 -45.91
C LEU A 49 -33.19 -27.15 -44.95
N PRO A 50 -33.35 -28.44 -45.27
CA PRO A 50 -33.82 -29.43 -44.30
C PRO A 50 -32.86 -29.59 -43.12
N LEU A 51 -33.39 -29.80 -41.92
CA LEU A 51 -32.61 -30.02 -40.71
C LEU A 51 -32.69 -31.48 -40.24
N ALA A 52 -31.55 -32.16 -40.31
CA ALA A 52 -31.38 -33.54 -39.83
C ALA A 52 -31.15 -33.61 -38.32
N ASN A 53 -31.25 -34.84 -37.78
CA ASN A 53 -31.00 -35.18 -36.37
C ASN A 53 -31.93 -34.53 -35.34
N VAL A 54 -33.03 -33.89 -35.76
CA VAL A 54 -34.01 -33.28 -34.85
C VAL A 54 -34.85 -34.37 -34.20
N TYR A 55 -34.82 -34.42 -32.88
CA TYR A 55 -35.63 -35.33 -32.08
C TYR A 55 -37.08 -34.83 -32.01
N VAL A 56 -38.03 -35.67 -32.44
CA VAL A 56 -39.46 -35.40 -32.37
C VAL A 56 -40.09 -36.30 -31.30
N PHE A 57 -40.70 -35.66 -30.31
CA PHE A 57 -41.34 -36.32 -29.18
C PHE A 57 -42.86 -36.25 -29.33
N VAL A 58 -43.56 -37.23 -28.76
CA VAL A 58 -45.01 -37.20 -28.55
C VAL A 58 -45.25 -37.44 -27.07
N ASN A 59 -45.95 -36.52 -26.40
CA ASN A 59 -46.18 -36.53 -24.95
C ASN A 59 -44.88 -36.72 -24.14
N GLY A 60 -43.78 -36.09 -24.59
CA GLY A 60 -42.45 -36.18 -23.98
C GLY A 60 -41.69 -37.50 -24.23
N SER A 61 -42.28 -38.47 -24.93
CA SER A 61 -41.61 -39.71 -25.34
C SER A 61 -41.00 -39.54 -26.73
N LEU A 62 -39.72 -39.91 -26.91
CA LEU A 62 -39.06 -39.84 -28.21
C LEU A 62 -39.76 -40.82 -29.19
N ARG A 63 -40.17 -40.31 -30.36
CA ARG A 63 -40.88 -41.11 -31.37
C ARG A 63 -40.19 -41.12 -32.73
N TYR A 64 -39.46 -40.06 -33.08
CA TYR A 64 -38.77 -39.95 -34.36
C TYR A 64 -37.50 -39.11 -34.23
N GLN A 65 -36.56 -39.31 -35.15
CA GLN A 65 -35.42 -38.41 -35.36
C GLN A 65 -35.31 -38.15 -36.86
N THR A 66 -35.22 -36.87 -37.27
CA THR A 66 -35.17 -36.53 -38.70
C THR A 66 -33.88 -37.02 -39.36
N ASP A 67 -33.98 -37.49 -40.60
CA ASP A 67 -32.83 -37.79 -41.45
C ASP A 67 -32.40 -36.57 -42.28
N ASP A 68 -31.47 -36.76 -43.23
CA ASP A 68 -30.97 -35.70 -44.13
C ASP A 68 -32.06 -35.01 -44.97
N THR A 69 -33.27 -35.57 -45.06
CA THR A 69 -34.41 -34.93 -45.73
C THR A 69 -35.14 -33.92 -44.85
N GLY A 70 -34.83 -33.89 -43.54
CA GLY A 70 -35.49 -33.07 -42.52
C GLY A 70 -36.95 -33.41 -42.31
N THR A 71 -37.44 -34.52 -42.87
CA THR A 71 -38.86 -34.92 -42.75
C THR A 71 -39.09 -35.80 -41.53
N PHE A 72 -40.34 -35.85 -41.07
CA PHE A 72 -40.83 -36.82 -40.10
C PHE A 72 -42.24 -37.28 -40.45
N TYR A 73 -42.57 -38.50 -40.01
CA TYR A 73 -43.90 -39.07 -40.08
C TYR A 73 -44.19 -39.77 -38.74
N LEU A 74 -45.34 -39.46 -38.16
CA LEU A 74 -45.83 -40.01 -36.90
C LEU A 74 -47.25 -40.50 -37.10
N ASP A 75 -47.53 -41.76 -36.75
CA ASP A 75 -48.88 -42.32 -36.70
C ASP A 75 -49.18 -42.94 -35.33
N SER A 76 -50.40 -43.48 -35.21
CA SER A 76 -51.00 -43.91 -33.93
C SER A 76 -51.02 -42.79 -32.90
N LEU A 77 -51.40 -41.58 -33.34
CA LEU A 77 -51.63 -40.39 -32.53
C LEU A 77 -53.10 -40.26 -32.15
N ASN A 78 -53.37 -39.57 -31.04
CA ASN A 78 -54.70 -39.28 -30.53
C ASN A 78 -54.95 -37.76 -30.49
N VAL A 79 -56.22 -37.36 -30.47
CA VAL A 79 -56.60 -35.98 -30.16
C VAL A 79 -56.07 -35.61 -28.76
N LYS A 80 -55.41 -34.46 -28.65
CA LYS A 80 -54.67 -33.93 -27.50
C LYS A 80 -53.28 -34.51 -27.23
N ASP A 81 -52.76 -35.38 -28.09
CA ASP A 81 -51.32 -35.68 -28.04
C ASP A 81 -50.52 -34.42 -28.35
N VAL A 82 -49.38 -34.21 -27.68
CA VAL A 82 -48.54 -33.02 -27.85
C VAL A 82 -47.22 -33.42 -28.48
N LEU A 83 -46.95 -32.90 -29.67
CA LEU A 83 -45.65 -32.98 -30.32
C LEU A 83 -44.71 -31.92 -29.74
N SER A 84 -43.43 -32.24 -29.63
CA SER A 84 -42.36 -31.26 -29.38
C SER A 84 -41.07 -31.63 -30.10
N PHE A 85 -40.18 -30.66 -30.27
CA PHE A 85 -38.98 -30.76 -31.11
C PHE A 85 -37.74 -30.36 -30.30
N SER A 86 -36.62 -31.06 -30.49
CA SER A 86 -35.33 -30.71 -29.88
C SER A 86 -34.16 -31.02 -30.81
N ALA A 87 -33.22 -30.07 -30.91
CA ALA A 87 -31.90 -30.27 -31.51
C ALA A 87 -30.91 -29.29 -30.87
N ASP A 88 -29.67 -29.72 -30.64
CA ASP A 88 -28.65 -28.89 -30.01
C ASP A 88 -28.37 -27.62 -30.84
N GLY A 89 -28.43 -26.45 -30.20
CA GLY A 89 -28.19 -25.16 -30.86
C GLY A 89 -29.36 -24.63 -31.70
N TYR A 90 -30.56 -25.19 -31.58
CA TYR A 90 -31.76 -24.71 -32.30
C TYR A 90 -32.95 -24.43 -31.38
N THR A 91 -33.77 -23.45 -31.78
CA THR A 91 -35.14 -23.26 -31.29
C THR A 91 -36.12 -23.34 -32.46
N PHE A 92 -37.40 -23.64 -32.20
CA PHE A 92 -38.37 -23.97 -33.24
C PHE A 92 -39.56 -22.99 -33.27
N SER A 93 -40.10 -22.74 -34.46
CA SER A 93 -41.28 -21.87 -34.67
C SER A 93 -42.51 -22.31 -33.88
N CYS A 94 -42.58 -23.59 -33.52
CA CYS A 94 -43.52 -24.16 -32.57
C CYS A 94 -42.77 -25.15 -31.67
N ASN A 95 -42.47 -24.76 -30.43
CA ASN A 95 -41.82 -25.65 -29.46
C ASN A 95 -42.76 -26.79 -28.98
N SER A 96 -44.07 -26.63 -29.15
CA SER A 96 -45.05 -27.70 -29.03
C SER A 96 -46.25 -27.52 -29.97
N LEU A 97 -46.94 -28.62 -30.28
CA LEU A 97 -48.15 -28.66 -31.11
C LEU A 97 -49.13 -29.70 -30.54
N GLU A 98 -50.34 -29.28 -30.16
CA GLU A 98 -51.43 -30.18 -29.76
C GLU A 98 -52.13 -30.74 -31.01
N ILE A 99 -52.27 -32.06 -31.09
CA ILE A 99 -52.95 -32.75 -32.18
C ILE A 99 -54.46 -32.62 -32.02
N THR A 100 -55.12 -31.98 -32.99
CA THR A 100 -56.58 -31.88 -33.06
C THR A 100 -57.20 -32.75 -34.14
N GLU A 101 -56.46 -32.98 -35.23
CA GLU A 101 -56.80 -33.85 -36.36
C GLU A 101 -55.50 -34.32 -37.05
N SER A 102 -55.61 -35.13 -38.11
CA SER A 102 -54.42 -35.53 -38.89
C SER A 102 -53.97 -34.41 -39.81
N ASP A 103 -52.66 -34.14 -39.85
CA ASP A 103 -52.06 -33.17 -40.77
C ASP A 103 -50.96 -33.84 -41.60
N SER A 104 -51.13 -33.86 -42.92
CA SER A 104 -50.17 -34.48 -43.82
C SER A 104 -48.93 -33.64 -44.09
N PHE A 105 -48.90 -32.35 -43.75
CA PHE A 105 -47.74 -31.49 -44.02
C PHE A 105 -47.65 -30.24 -43.14
N ILE A 106 -47.09 -30.39 -41.92
CA ILE A 106 -46.65 -29.25 -41.12
C ILE A 106 -45.21 -28.83 -41.43
N THR A 107 -44.95 -27.52 -41.48
CA THR A 107 -43.61 -26.97 -41.60
C THR A 107 -43.16 -26.39 -40.26
N VAL A 108 -42.01 -26.83 -39.76
CA VAL A 108 -41.40 -26.33 -38.53
C VAL A 108 -40.10 -25.62 -38.89
N PHE A 109 -40.03 -24.32 -38.66
CA PHE A 109 -38.80 -23.57 -38.88
C PHE A 109 -37.92 -23.68 -37.64
N ALA A 110 -36.73 -24.25 -37.82
CA ALA A 110 -35.66 -24.12 -36.87
C ALA A 110 -34.97 -22.76 -37.07
N TYR A 111 -34.59 -22.13 -35.98
CA TYR A 111 -33.75 -20.96 -35.93
C TYR A 111 -32.47 -21.34 -35.18
N LEU A 112 -31.32 -20.86 -35.63
CA LEU A 112 -30.11 -20.95 -34.82
C LEU A 112 -30.40 -20.26 -33.50
N PHE A 113 -30.13 -20.98 -32.42
CA PHE A 113 -29.96 -20.39 -31.12
C PHE A 113 -28.56 -19.77 -31.14
N GLU A 114 -28.46 -18.54 -31.69
CA GLU A 114 -27.18 -17.84 -31.81
C GLU A 114 -26.57 -17.71 -30.41
N PRO A 115 -25.39 -18.33 -30.16
CA PRO A 115 -24.79 -18.29 -28.84
C PRO A 115 -24.35 -16.87 -28.53
N TYR A 116 -24.59 -16.44 -27.30
CA TYR A 116 -24.00 -15.19 -26.81
C TYR A 116 -22.53 -15.42 -26.46
N THR A 117 -21.68 -14.49 -26.88
CA THR A 117 -20.28 -14.45 -26.49
C THR A 117 -20.17 -13.91 -25.08
N VAL A 118 -19.86 -14.77 -24.12
CA VAL A 118 -19.56 -14.37 -22.73
C VAL A 118 -18.05 -14.30 -22.56
N THR A 119 -17.51 -13.09 -22.43
CA THR A 119 -16.08 -12.87 -22.18
C THR A 119 -15.82 -12.75 -20.69
N VAL A 120 -15.11 -13.72 -20.13
CA VAL A 120 -14.75 -13.78 -18.70
C VAL A 120 -13.35 -13.19 -18.50
N SER A 121 -13.22 -12.21 -17.60
CA SER A 121 -11.94 -11.61 -17.20
C SER A 121 -11.86 -11.42 -15.68
N SER A 122 -10.67 -11.10 -15.14
CA SER A 122 -10.37 -11.08 -13.70
C SER A 122 -9.18 -10.17 -13.41
N ASN A 123 -9.11 -9.53 -12.23
CA ASN A 123 -7.84 -8.96 -11.73
C ASN A 123 -6.93 -10.01 -11.08
N ASN A 124 -7.48 -11.11 -10.56
CA ASN A 124 -6.68 -12.20 -10.00
C ASN A 124 -6.02 -13.00 -11.13
N PRO A 125 -4.67 -13.03 -11.24
CA PRO A 125 -3.97 -13.77 -12.29
C PRO A 125 -4.10 -15.30 -12.17
N ALA A 126 -4.44 -15.81 -10.98
CA ALA A 126 -4.65 -17.23 -10.74
C ALA A 126 -6.07 -17.71 -11.13
N HIS A 127 -6.97 -16.80 -11.54
CA HIS A 127 -8.34 -17.14 -11.94
C HIS A 127 -8.36 -18.01 -13.21
N GLN A 128 -9.00 -19.17 -13.12
CA GLN A 128 -9.15 -20.10 -14.24
C GLN A 128 -10.37 -19.76 -15.11
N ASN A 129 -10.43 -20.28 -16.34
CA ASN A 129 -11.56 -20.11 -17.27
C ASN A 129 -11.81 -18.67 -17.78
N THR A 130 -10.79 -17.81 -17.78
CA THR A 130 -10.83 -16.54 -18.51
C THR A 130 -10.90 -16.75 -20.04
N GLY A 131 -11.34 -15.72 -20.77
CA GLY A 131 -11.47 -15.75 -22.22
C GLY A 131 -12.93 -15.68 -22.71
N ALA A 132 -13.11 -15.79 -24.02
CA ALA A 132 -14.42 -15.75 -24.67
C ALA A 132 -15.03 -17.15 -24.79
N HIS A 133 -16.25 -17.31 -24.29
CA HIS A 133 -17.03 -18.55 -24.32
C HIS A 133 -18.27 -18.35 -25.19
N GLN A 134 -18.57 -19.31 -26.07
CA GLN A 134 -19.81 -19.32 -26.85
C GLN A 134 -20.88 -20.03 -26.03
N VAL A 135 -21.88 -19.28 -25.55
CA VAL A 135 -22.89 -19.75 -24.60
C VAL A 135 -24.25 -19.80 -25.27
N TYR A 136 -24.78 -21.01 -25.43
CA TYR A 136 -26.09 -21.24 -26.03
C TYR A 136 -27.22 -20.94 -25.02
N ASP A 137 -27.36 -21.74 -23.95
CA ASP A 137 -28.37 -21.54 -22.90
C ASP A 137 -27.78 -20.85 -21.65
N CYS A 138 -26.78 -21.49 -21.04
CA CYS A 138 -26.17 -21.00 -19.81
C CYS A 138 -24.71 -21.42 -19.66
N ILE A 139 -24.00 -20.72 -18.79
CA ILE A 139 -22.63 -21.02 -18.37
C ILE A 139 -22.54 -21.06 -16.85
N ASP A 140 -21.89 -22.09 -16.30
CA ASP A 140 -21.59 -22.17 -14.88
C ASP A 140 -20.29 -21.41 -14.59
N LEU A 141 -20.41 -20.20 -14.03
CA LEU A 141 -19.27 -19.38 -13.63
C LEU A 141 -18.81 -19.79 -12.23
N THR A 142 -17.50 -19.97 -12.05
CA THR A 142 -16.88 -20.38 -10.77
C THR A 142 -15.59 -19.62 -10.51
N ALA A 143 -15.57 -18.90 -9.39
CA ALA A 143 -14.42 -18.13 -8.92
C ALA A 143 -13.34 -19.08 -8.39
N SER A 144 -12.10 -18.87 -8.81
CA SER A 144 -10.92 -19.50 -8.19
C SER A 144 -10.36 -18.56 -7.11
N GLU A 145 -10.04 -19.07 -5.92
CA GLU A 145 -9.36 -18.31 -4.85
C GLU A 145 -8.12 -19.07 -4.41
N ASN A 146 -7.22 -18.36 -3.74
CA ASN A 146 -6.04 -18.86 -3.06
C ASN A 146 -5.81 -18.03 -1.78
N ASP A 147 -4.78 -18.35 -1.00
CA ASP A 147 -4.47 -17.65 0.25
C ASP A 147 -4.02 -16.18 0.06
N ASP A 148 -3.87 -15.75 -1.19
CA ASP A 148 -3.51 -14.40 -1.63
C ASP A 148 -4.67 -13.64 -2.33
N SER A 149 -5.91 -14.16 -2.32
CA SER A 149 -7.06 -13.47 -2.92
C SER A 149 -8.41 -13.75 -2.26
N VAL A 150 -9.20 -12.68 -2.05
CA VAL A 150 -10.59 -12.75 -1.59
C VAL A 150 -11.52 -12.36 -2.72
N PHE A 151 -12.47 -13.23 -3.08
CA PHE A 151 -13.46 -12.94 -4.10
C PHE A 151 -14.52 -11.94 -3.60
N LEU A 152 -14.72 -10.85 -4.36
CA LEU A 152 -15.71 -9.80 -4.05
C LEU A 152 -17.02 -9.96 -4.84
N GLY A 153 -16.99 -10.62 -6.00
CA GLY A 153 -18.17 -10.80 -6.84
C GLY A 153 -17.87 -10.85 -8.33
N TRP A 154 -18.89 -11.26 -9.08
CA TRP A 154 -19.00 -11.16 -10.53
C TRP A 154 -19.66 -9.84 -10.90
N TYR A 155 -19.14 -9.15 -11.90
CA TYR A 155 -19.62 -7.83 -12.32
C TYR A 155 -19.84 -7.77 -13.84
N ILE A 156 -20.77 -6.91 -14.26
CA ILE A 156 -20.92 -6.45 -15.65
C ILE A 156 -20.79 -4.93 -15.63
N GLY A 157 -19.69 -4.41 -16.18
CA GLY A 157 -19.25 -3.04 -15.89
C GLY A 157 -19.10 -2.85 -14.38
N ASP A 158 -19.69 -1.78 -13.83
CA ASP A 158 -19.68 -1.51 -12.38
C ASP A 158 -20.81 -2.20 -11.61
N SER A 159 -21.74 -2.88 -12.30
CA SER A 159 -22.90 -3.53 -11.65
C SER A 159 -22.54 -4.92 -11.14
N LEU A 160 -22.80 -5.19 -9.85
CA LEU A 160 -22.68 -6.53 -9.27
C LEU A 160 -23.72 -7.46 -9.92
N LEU A 161 -23.24 -8.49 -10.61
CA LEU A 161 -24.04 -9.56 -11.20
C LEU A 161 -24.35 -10.66 -10.18
N SER A 162 -23.38 -11.03 -9.34
CA SER A 162 -23.51 -12.08 -8.33
C SER A 162 -22.37 -12.03 -7.31
N ASP A 163 -22.67 -12.11 -6.01
CA ASP A 163 -21.69 -12.29 -4.92
C ASP A 163 -21.27 -13.76 -4.73
N ARG A 164 -21.99 -14.70 -5.36
CA ARG A 164 -21.75 -16.14 -5.22
C ARG A 164 -20.52 -16.56 -6.01
N LYS A 165 -19.56 -17.21 -5.32
CA LYS A 165 -18.36 -17.82 -5.91
C LYS A 165 -18.70 -18.70 -7.12
N SER A 166 -19.75 -19.53 -7.02
CA SER A 166 -20.29 -20.29 -8.16
C SER A 166 -21.78 -20.01 -8.37
N PHE A 167 -22.15 -19.74 -9.62
CA PHE A 167 -23.55 -19.61 -10.05
C PHE A 167 -23.69 -19.88 -11.56
N ARG A 168 -24.92 -20.19 -11.97
CA ARG A 168 -25.29 -20.37 -13.38
C ARG A 168 -25.76 -19.04 -13.97
N TYR A 169 -25.11 -18.59 -15.03
CA TYR A 169 -25.43 -17.37 -15.75
C TYR A 169 -26.14 -17.70 -17.07
N TYR A 170 -27.24 -17.00 -17.34
CA TYR A 170 -28.03 -17.09 -18.57
C TYR A 170 -27.88 -15.77 -19.33
N PRO A 171 -26.98 -15.68 -20.32
CA PRO A 171 -26.81 -14.45 -21.10
C PRO A 171 -28.05 -14.16 -21.96
N SER A 172 -28.32 -12.87 -22.17
CA SER A 172 -29.36 -12.36 -23.08
C SER A 172 -28.81 -11.42 -24.17
N ALA A 173 -27.49 -11.26 -24.19
CA ALA A 173 -26.69 -10.51 -25.16
C ALA A 173 -25.20 -10.90 -24.97
N ASP A 174 -24.37 -10.64 -25.98
CA ASP A 174 -22.91 -10.65 -25.81
C ASP A 174 -22.51 -9.78 -24.61
N THR A 175 -21.71 -10.35 -23.70
CA THR A 175 -21.46 -9.77 -22.38
C THR A 175 -20.03 -9.99 -21.92
N SER A 176 -19.41 -8.96 -21.35
CA SER A 176 -18.18 -9.09 -20.58
C SER A 176 -18.50 -9.24 -19.09
N VAL A 177 -18.16 -10.38 -18.51
CA VAL A 177 -18.28 -10.65 -17.07
C VAL A 177 -16.90 -10.58 -16.43
N TYR A 178 -16.81 -9.88 -15.30
CA TYR A 178 -15.56 -9.63 -14.59
C TYR A 178 -15.60 -10.24 -13.18
N ALA A 179 -14.67 -11.13 -12.87
CA ALA A 179 -14.44 -11.64 -11.52
C ALA A 179 -13.55 -10.66 -10.75
N LYS A 180 -14.10 -10.00 -9.73
CA LYS A 180 -13.36 -9.02 -8.93
C LYS A 180 -12.86 -9.65 -7.63
N TYR A 181 -11.61 -9.34 -7.29
CA TYR A 181 -10.94 -9.79 -6.07
C TYR A 181 -10.27 -8.64 -5.34
N VAL A 182 -10.12 -8.77 -4.01
CA VAL A 182 -8.99 -8.15 -3.29
C VAL A 182 -7.80 -9.10 -3.43
N LEU A 183 -6.63 -8.58 -3.75
CA LEU A 183 -5.38 -9.34 -3.81
C LEU A 183 -4.52 -9.01 -2.61
N ALA A 184 -3.74 -9.97 -2.11
CA ALA A 184 -2.79 -9.72 -1.05
C ALA A 184 -1.69 -8.74 -1.51
N PRO A 185 -1.18 -7.88 -0.61
CA PRO A 185 -0.02 -7.08 -0.90
C PRO A 185 1.23 -7.96 -0.94
N LEU A 186 2.32 -7.45 -1.51
CA LEU A 186 3.64 -8.07 -1.29
C LEU A 186 4.14 -7.75 0.12
N ALA A 187 4.95 -8.65 0.70
CA ALA A 187 5.65 -8.38 1.94
C ALA A 187 6.74 -7.32 1.70
N PRO A 188 6.86 -6.27 2.54
CA PRO A 188 7.92 -5.28 2.43
C PRO A 188 9.32 -5.90 2.48
N VAL A 189 10.23 -5.44 1.63
CA VAL A 189 11.66 -5.72 1.74
C VAL A 189 12.28 -4.55 2.48
N LEU A 190 12.79 -4.80 3.69
CA LEU A 190 13.23 -3.74 4.59
C LEU A 190 14.71 -3.42 4.43
N THR A 191 15.00 -2.12 4.48
CA THR A 191 16.33 -1.56 4.63
C THR A 191 16.32 -0.61 5.83
N PHE A 192 17.44 -0.55 6.55
CA PHE A 192 17.59 0.32 7.72
C PHE A 192 18.94 1.02 7.67
N GLY A 193 18.95 2.33 7.93
CA GLY A 193 20.16 3.13 8.03
C GLY A 193 19.89 4.49 8.67
N GLY A 194 20.77 4.94 9.56
CA GLY A 194 20.64 6.26 10.20
C GLY A 194 19.36 6.48 11.00
N GLY A 195 18.78 5.42 11.60
CA GLY A 195 17.49 5.51 12.31
C GLY A 195 16.25 5.39 11.42
N ILE A 196 16.41 5.49 10.10
CA ILE A 196 15.31 5.44 9.13
C ILE A 196 15.13 4.02 8.61
N LEU A 197 13.90 3.52 8.71
CA LEU A 197 13.44 2.30 8.07
C LEU A 197 12.85 2.66 6.69
N SER A 198 13.20 1.92 5.63
CA SER A 198 12.73 2.18 4.27
C SER A 198 12.43 0.90 3.51
N TRP A 199 11.43 0.95 2.63
CA TRP A 199 10.97 -0.17 1.79
C TRP A 199 10.44 0.33 0.44
N ASP A 200 10.30 -0.57 -0.53
CA ASP A 200 9.61 -0.26 -1.79
C ASP A 200 8.08 -0.27 -1.62
N ILE A 201 7.38 0.53 -2.42
CA ILE A 201 5.91 0.51 -2.46
C ILE A 201 5.44 -0.88 -2.89
N CYS A 202 4.72 -1.56 -1.99
CA CYS A 202 4.18 -2.89 -2.21
C CYS A 202 2.89 -2.81 -3.02
N GLU A 203 2.82 -3.54 -4.14
CA GLU A 203 1.59 -3.66 -4.94
C GLU A 203 0.42 -4.15 -4.06
N ASN A 204 -0.79 -3.68 -4.33
CA ASN A 204 -2.02 -3.94 -3.55
C ASN A 204 -2.02 -3.48 -2.07
N ALA A 205 -0.97 -2.83 -1.56
CA ALA A 205 -0.99 -2.23 -0.23
C ALA A 205 -1.76 -0.90 -0.21
N LEU A 206 -2.49 -0.65 0.87
CA LEU A 206 -3.17 0.62 1.16
C LEU A 206 -2.46 1.42 2.28
N GLY A 207 -1.56 0.79 3.01
CA GLY A 207 -0.75 1.39 4.08
C GLY A 207 0.19 0.35 4.71
N TYR A 208 0.93 0.77 5.72
CA TYR A 208 1.93 -0.04 6.42
C TYR A 208 1.80 0.11 7.94
N GLU A 209 1.72 -0.99 8.67
CA GLU A 209 1.79 -0.98 10.15
C GLU A 209 3.23 -1.30 10.58
N ILE A 210 3.81 -0.43 11.41
CA ILE A 210 5.17 -0.56 11.94
C ILE A 210 5.13 -1.22 13.31
N TYR A 211 5.98 -2.22 13.53
CA TYR A 211 6.15 -2.89 14.82
C TYR A 211 7.63 -2.94 15.22
N VAL A 212 7.90 -2.77 16.52
CA VAL A 212 9.23 -2.96 17.11
C VAL A 212 9.09 -3.93 18.28
N ASP A 213 9.84 -5.03 18.24
CA ASP A 213 9.77 -6.16 19.19
C ASP A 213 8.32 -6.68 19.40
N GLY A 214 7.56 -6.75 18.29
CA GLY A 214 6.14 -7.13 18.27
C GLY A 214 5.17 -6.08 18.83
N THR A 215 5.65 -4.92 19.26
CA THR A 215 4.81 -3.79 19.71
C THR A 215 4.44 -2.91 18.54
N TYR A 216 3.14 -2.73 18.28
CA TYR A 216 2.64 -1.79 17.27
C TYR A 216 3.05 -0.35 17.64
N ILE A 217 3.59 0.37 16.66
CA ILE A 217 4.01 1.77 16.77
C ILE A 217 2.98 2.68 16.09
N GLU A 218 2.85 2.59 14.76
CA GLU A 218 2.03 3.49 13.94
C GLU A 218 1.64 2.86 12.60
N THR A 219 0.55 3.34 11.99
CA THR A 219 0.20 3.07 10.59
C THR A 219 0.62 4.24 9.72
N VAL A 220 1.45 3.98 8.71
CA VAL A 220 1.97 5.00 7.79
C VAL A 220 1.55 4.71 6.34
N PHE A 221 1.51 5.78 5.53
CA PHE A 221 1.19 5.72 4.10
C PHE A 221 2.41 6.04 3.21
N ALA A 222 3.53 6.44 3.84
CA ALA A 222 4.83 6.58 3.18
C ALA A 222 5.54 5.22 3.08
N SER A 223 6.60 5.15 2.28
CA SER A 223 7.46 3.96 2.13
C SER A 223 8.75 4.06 2.97
N SER A 224 8.75 4.90 3.99
CA SER A 224 9.78 5.03 5.00
C SER A 224 9.20 5.57 6.31
N TYR A 225 9.90 5.31 7.42
CA TYR A 225 9.54 5.79 8.75
C TYR A 225 10.78 5.94 9.63
N ASP A 226 10.85 7.01 10.43
CA ASP A 226 11.94 7.25 11.36
C ASP A 226 11.64 6.61 12.73
N ILE A 227 12.46 5.65 13.12
CA ILE A 227 12.38 4.95 14.40
C ILE A 227 13.53 5.31 15.35
N SER A 228 14.40 6.27 14.99
CA SER A 228 15.56 6.71 15.79
C SER A 228 15.22 6.92 17.27
N HIS A 229 14.10 7.60 17.54
CA HIS A 229 13.59 7.90 18.87
C HIS A 229 13.21 6.68 19.75
N LEU A 230 13.07 5.48 19.15
CA LEU A 230 12.79 4.22 19.85
C LEU A 230 14.07 3.41 20.14
N LEU A 231 15.14 3.72 19.40
CA LEU A 231 16.39 2.96 19.39
C LEU A 231 17.35 3.46 20.48
N LYS A 232 18.11 2.53 21.04
CA LYS A 232 19.13 2.80 22.07
C LYS A 232 20.37 1.98 21.77
N GLU A 233 21.53 2.60 21.96
CA GLU A 233 22.83 1.96 21.82
C GLU A 233 22.96 0.69 22.68
N GLY A 234 23.59 -0.34 22.10
CA GLY A 234 23.80 -1.64 22.74
C GLY A 234 22.60 -2.58 22.74
N ASN A 235 21.45 -2.17 22.19
CA ASN A 235 20.28 -3.03 22.05
C ASN A 235 20.16 -3.61 20.63
N SER A 236 19.56 -4.80 20.56
CA SER A 236 19.05 -5.41 19.33
C SER A 236 17.54 -5.29 19.30
N TYR A 237 16.98 -5.01 18.11
CA TYR A 237 15.56 -4.82 17.87
C TYR A 237 15.09 -5.69 16.72
N MET A 238 13.94 -6.34 16.89
CA MET A 238 13.21 -6.99 15.82
C MET A 238 12.18 -6.01 15.24
N ILE A 239 12.47 -5.45 14.08
CA ILE A 239 11.56 -4.50 13.42
C ILE A 239 10.76 -5.25 12.36
N GLU A 240 9.46 -5.02 12.33
CA GLU A 240 8.54 -5.61 11.37
C GLU A 240 7.68 -4.52 10.72
N VAL A 241 7.42 -4.66 9.41
CA VAL A 241 6.47 -3.81 8.68
C VAL A 241 5.47 -4.70 7.98
N ALA A 242 4.20 -4.54 8.36
CA ALA A 242 3.09 -5.21 7.70
C ALA A 242 2.52 -4.31 6.60
N ALA A 243 2.66 -4.70 5.33
CA ALA A 243 1.86 -4.13 4.26
C ALA A 243 0.42 -4.61 4.42
N ILE A 244 -0.53 -3.67 4.52
CA ILE A 244 -1.93 -3.97 4.80
C ILE A 244 -2.88 -3.49 3.69
N ASN A 245 -4.00 -4.19 3.53
CA ASN A 245 -5.17 -3.72 2.80
C ASN A 245 -6.48 -4.23 3.43
N GLU A 246 -7.60 -4.08 2.73
CA GLU A 246 -8.95 -4.42 3.19
C GLU A 246 -9.12 -5.86 3.72
N CYS A 247 -8.30 -6.81 3.25
CA CYS A 247 -8.45 -8.24 3.57
C CYS A 247 -7.15 -8.91 4.03
N PHE A 248 -5.99 -8.29 3.82
CA PHE A 248 -4.70 -8.94 3.98
C PHE A 248 -3.69 -8.09 4.74
N SER A 249 -2.79 -8.80 5.42
CA SER A 249 -1.54 -8.30 5.97
C SER A 249 -0.41 -9.22 5.48
N ARG A 250 0.73 -8.64 5.10
CA ARG A 250 1.97 -9.36 4.76
C ARG A 250 3.17 -8.62 5.36
N THR A 251 3.90 -9.34 6.21
CA THR A 251 4.96 -8.76 7.04
C THR A 251 6.34 -9.03 6.47
N GLY A 252 7.13 -7.97 6.31
CA GLY A 252 8.58 -8.03 6.20
C GLY A 252 9.24 -7.76 7.55
N SER A 253 10.42 -8.32 7.82
CA SER A 253 11.13 -8.11 9.08
C SER A 253 12.64 -7.94 8.88
N ILE A 254 13.26 -7.20 9.80
CA ILE A 254 14.71 -6.98 9.84
C ILE A 254 15.18 -6.90 11.30
N SER A 255 16.25 -7.63 11.63
CA SER A 255 16.94 -7.49 12.91
C SER A 255 17.96 -6.36 12.79
N VAL A 256 17.90 -5.39 13.70
CA VAL A 256 18.82 -4.27 13.76
C VAL A 256 19.52 -4.27 15.10
N GLU A 257 20.84 -4.38 15.09
CA GLU A 257 21.68 -4.16 16.26
C GLU A 257 22.19 -2.73 16.23
N ILE A 258 21.91 -1.97 17.29
CA ILE A 258 22.47 -0.64 17.48
C ILE A 258 23.80 -0.83 18.22
N PRO A 259 24.95 -0.58 17.58
CA PRO A 259 26.22 -0.72 18.27
C PRO A 259 26.24 0.20 19.50
N VAL A 260 26.85 -0.27 20.59
CA VAL A 260 27.37 0.66 21.59
C VAL A 260 28.44 1.48 20.88
N ALA A 261 28.47 2.81 21.07
CA ALA A 261 29.63 3.59 20.66
C ALA A 261 30.89 2.95 21.29
N GLU A 262 31.73 2.33 20.46
CA GLU A 262 32.93 1.66 20.94
C GLU A 262 33.80 2.71 21.65
N PRO A 263 34.19 2.50 22.93
CA PRO A 263 35.10 3.43 23.59
C PRO A 263 36.36 3.50 22.71
N PRO A 264 36.81 4.71 22.33
CA PRO A 264 37.78 4.87 21.25
C PRO A 264 39.00 3.99 21.51
N ALA A 265 39.29 3.10 20.55
CA ALA A 265 40.32 2.09 20.71
C ALA A 265 41.66 2.76 21.03
N ASP A 266 42.32 2.27 22.09
CA ASP A 266 43.65 2.72 22.52
C ASP A 266 44.74 2.13 21.59
N ASP A 267 44.66 2.50 20.32
CA ASP A 267 45.66 2.27 19.29
C ASP A 267 46.18 3.63 18.80
N ASN A 268 47.25 4.10 19.44
CA ASN A 268 48.17 5.06 18.85
C ASN A 268 49.58 4.51 19.03
N PRO A 269 50.25 4.18 17.92
CA PRO A 269 51.22 5.16 17.44
C PRO A 269 51.18 5.38 15.91
N GLU A 270 51.12 6.67 15.56
CA GLU A 270 51.56 7.31 14.31
C GLU A 270 50.56 7.37 13.12
N GLU A 271 50.25 8.61 12.70
CA GLU A 271 49.53 9.01 11.46
C GLU A 271 48.07 8.49 11.34
N ILE A 272 47.02 9.28 11.62
CA ILE A 272 46.66 10.55 10.94
C ILE A 272 45.61 11.33 11.78
N PHE A 273 45.85 12.64 11.97
CA PHE A 273 44.98 13.68 12.59
C PHE A 273 44.29 13.35 13.92
N SER A 274 44.83 13.89 15.02
CA SER A 274 44.11 13.95 16.29
C SER A 274 42.89 14.88 16.20
N ASN A 275 41.77 14.46 16.79
CA ASN A 275 40.58 15.29 17.04
C ASN A 275 40.83 16.44 18.05
N GLU A 276 42.09 16.69 18.47
CA GLU A 276 42.47 17.73 19.45
C GLU A 276 42.16 19.17 18.97
N PHE A 277 41.95 19.37 17.68
CA PHE A 277 41.60 20.69 17.14
C PHE A 277 40.09 20.93 17.01
N LEU A 278 39.23 19.92 17.13
CA LEU A 278 37.77 20.09 17.08
C LEU A 278 37.18 20.19 18.49
N SER A 279 37.54 21.26 19.20
CA SER A 279 36.82 21.68 20.41
C SER A 279 35.94 22.89 20.12
N ALA A 280 34.63 22.72 20.34
CA ALA A 280 33.70 23.83 20.48
C ALA A 280 33.92 24.51 21.85
N SER A 281 35.04 25.21 21.98
CA SER A 281 35.37 25.97 23.18
C SER A 281 34.74 27.36 23.10
N ALA A 282 34.07 27.79 24.17
CA ALA A 282 33.57 29.15 24.29
C ALA A 282 34.76 30.13 24.33
N ILE A 283 34.77 31.10 23.41
CA ILE A 283 35.75 32.19 23.43
C ILE A 283 35.01 33.45 23.90
N GLY A 284 34.94 33.59 25.23
CA GLY A 284 34.12 34.61 25.89
C GLY A 284 32.62 34.25 25.90
N ASP A 285 31.82 35.16 26.45
CA ASP A 285 30.44 34.90 26.85
C ASP A 285 29.43 34.69 25.70
N GLU A 286 29.84 34.97 24.45
CA GLU A 286 28.93 35.14 23.30
C GLU A 286 29.43 34.55 21.95
N CYS A 287 30.58 33.86 21.89
CA CYS A 287 31.11 33.28 20.65
C CYS A 287 31.68 31.85 20.82
N PHE A 288 31.34 30.95 19.88
CA PHE A 288 31.89 29.59 19.79
C PHE A 288 32.77 29.46 18.52
N CYS A 289 34.02 28.97 18.60
CA CYS A 289 34.67 28.35 17.41
C CYS A 289 34.01 26.99 17.24
N ILE A 290 33.70 26.60 16.00
CA ILE A 290 32.85 25.42 15.76
C ILE A 290 33.63 24.30 15.06
N PHE A 291 34.37 24.63 14.00
CA PHE A 291 35.13 23.64 13.23
C PHE A 291 36.28 24.27 12.45
N TYR A 292 37.24 23.43 12.07
CA TYR A 292 38.30 23.74 11.11
C TYR A 292 37.98 23.14 9.74
N ALA A 293 37.73 23.98 8.73
CA ALA A 293 37.59 23.54 7.34
C ALA A 293 38.92 23.68 6.58
N ARG A 294 39.21 22.75 5.66
CA ARG A 294 40.35 22.90 4.73
C ARG A 294 40.12 24.06 3.77
N SER A 295 41.20 24.72 3.34
CA SER A 295 41.08 25.92 2.50
C SER A 295 40.49 25.72 1.09
N ASN A 296 40.25 24.48 0.65
CA ASN A 296 39.57 24.14 -0.61
C ASN A 296 38.04 23.96 -0.49
N VAL A 297 37.47 24.01 0.71
CA VAL A 297 36.00 23.96 0.89
C VAL A 297 35.41 25.30 0.45
N GLU A 298 34.36 25.27 -0.39
CA GLU A 298 33.76 26.46 -0.98
C GLU A 298 32.71 27.10 -0.07
N TYR A 299 31.79 26.29 0.45
CA TYR A 299 30.72 26.72 1.35
C TYR A 299 30.40 25.65 2.40
N PHE A 300 29.67 26.05 3.45
CA PHE A 300 29.22 25.17 4.51
C PHE A 300 27.77 25.46 4.89
N GLU A 301 27.09 24.43 5.38
CA GLU A 301 25.75 24.52 5.97
C GLU A 301 25.80 24.10 7.44
N LEU A 302 25.03 24.79 8.27
CA LEU A 302 24.85 24.51 9.69
C LEU A 302 23.41 24.12 9.98
N TYR A 303 23.26 23.10 10.81
CA TYR A 303 21.98 22.59 11.28
C TYR A 303 22.03 22.48 12.80
N LEU A 304 21.09 23.13 13.50
CA LEU A 304 20.95 23.00 14.94
C LEU A 304 19.71 22.15 15.25
N ASN A 305 19.88 21.03 15.93
CA ASN A 305 18.83 20.06 16.23
C ASN A 305 18.05 19.65 14.96
N ASP A 306 18.79 19.24 13.93
CA ASP A 306 18.35 18.95 12.55
C ASP A 306 17.61 20.07 11.81
N THR A 307 17.45 21.24 12.43
CA THR A 307 16.84 22.42 11.81
C THR A 307 17.93 23.22 11.11
N PHE A 308 17.77 23.45 9.79
CA PHE A 308 18.68 24.32 9.04
C PHE A 308 18.80 25.70 9.71
N PHE A 309 20.03 26.09 10.00
CA PHE A 309 20.36 27.30 10.75
C PHE A 309 21.01 28.35 9.86
N PHE A 310 22.02 27.97 9.06
CA PHE A 310 22.85 28.94 8.34
C PHE A 310 23.57 28.29 7.14
N THR A 311 23.84 29.07 6.09
CA THR A 311 24.73 28.68 4.98
C THR A 311 25.58 29.87 4.55
N SER A 312 26.84 29.63 4.16
CA SER A 312 27.72 30.69 3.65
C SER A 312 28.91 30.15 2.85
N ASP A 313 29.30 30.89 1.81
CA ASP A 313 30.59 30.71 1.15
C ASP A 313 31.71 31.03 2.16
N ILE A 314 32.66 30.12 2.36
CA ILE A 314 33.79 30.28 3.29
C ILE A 314 34.64 31.51 2.92
N VAL A 315 34.79 31.79 1.63
CA VAL A 315 35.52 32.96 1.13
C VAL A 315 34.84 34.26 1.58
N SER A 316 33.50 34.29 1.66
CA SER A 316 32.70 35.48 2.03
C SER A 316 32.62 35.76 3.53
N VAL A 317 32.85 34.74 4.38
CA VAL A 317 32.91 34.92 5.83
C VAL A 317 34.04 35.91 6.18
N PRO A 318 33.77 37.00 6.92
CA PRO A 318 34.78 37.99 7.26
C PRO A 318 35.80 37.45 8.28
N ASP A 319 37.03 37.95 8.21
CA ASP A 319 38.02 37.72 9.26
C ASP A 319 37.52 38.27 10.61
N ILE A 320 37.89 37.60 11.70
CA ILE A 320 37.28 37.79 13.01
C ILE A 320 37.32 39.26 13.50
N ASN A 321 36.14 39.78 13.84
CA ASN A 321 35.98 41.02 14.60
C ASN A 321 35.19 40.70 15.87
N LEU A 322 35.92 40.46 16.96
CA LEU A 322 35.40 39.97 18.24
C LEU A 322 34.35 40.90 18.89
N ASP A 323 34.26 42.16 18.46
CA ASP A 323 33.33 43.15 19.02
C ASP A 323 31.87 43.00 18.53
N LYS A 324 31.59 42.08 17.58
CA LYS A 324 30.24 41.87 17.01
C LYS A 324 29.93 40.42 16.64
N CYS A 325 29.55 39.59 17.61
CA CYS A 325 29.05 38.22 17.38
C CYS A 325 27.58 38.19 16.87
N GLU A 326 27.19 39.12 15.99
CA GLU A 326 25.90 39.16 15.28
C GLU A 326 25.91 38.32 13.98
N THR A 327 27.10 37.97 13.47
CA THR A 327 27.30 37.25 12.20
C THR A 327 28.43 36.23 12.30
N ALA A 328 28.48 35.26 11.38
CA ALA A 328 29.61 34.34 11.26
C ALA A 328 30.93 35.09 10.95
N GLY A 329 32.04 34.59 11.51
CA GLY A 329 33.40 35.10 11.27
C GLY A 329 34.41 33.94 11.14
N LYS A 330 35.61 34.21 10.63
CA LYS A 330 36.66 33.19 10.48
C LYS A 330 38.03 33.67 10.95
N THR A 331 38.93 32.71 11.17
CA THR A 331 40.37 32.97 11.20
C THR A 331 41.12 31.84 10.49
N THR A 332 42.24 32.16 9.85
CA THR A 332 43.14 31.16 9.28
C THR A 332 44.09 30.61 10.34
N VAL A 333 44.26 29.29 10.39
CA VAL A 333 45.32 28.61 11.13
C VAL A 333 46.18 27.76 10.18
N LEU A 334 47.41 27.48 10.59
CA LEU A 334 48.27 26.49 9.96
C LEU A 334 48.43 25.29 10.89
N ILE A 335 48.02 24.11 10.42
CA ILE A 335 48.20 22.81 11.09
C ILE A 335 48.97 21.91 10.12
N ASP A 336 50.10 21.35 10.54
CA ASP A 336 50.99 20.51 9.71
C ASP A 336 51.35 21.11 8.33
N ASN A 337 51.66 22.42 8.32
CA ASN A 337 51.91 23.23 7.11
C ASN A 337 50.74 23.27 6.08
N LYS A 338 49.52 22.91 6.49
CA LYS A 338 48.29 23.06 5.71
C LYS A 338 47.42 24.16 6.29
N GLU A 339 46.71 24.86 5.41
CA GLU A 339 45.86 25.99 5.75
C GLU A 339 44.43 25.55 6.05
N TYR A 340 43.91 25.97 7.20
CA TYR A 340 42.55 25.71 7.65
C TYR A 340 41.88 26.99 8.11
N TYR A 341 40.56 27.07 7.99
CA TYR A 341 39.74 28.14 8.57
C TYR A 341 39.02 27.64 9.83
N CYS A 342 39.26 28.21 11.02
CA CYS A 342 38.29 28.10 12.13
C CYS A 342 37.14 29.06 11.82
N ILE A 343 35.91 28.53 11.85
CA ILE A 343 34.68 29.30 11.69
C ILE A 343 34.03 29.50 13.06
N PHE A 344 33.62 30.74 13.32
CA PHE A 344 32.90 31.17 14.51
C PHE A 344 31.48 31.55 14.14
N VAL A 345 30.48 31.04 14.86
CA VAL A 345 29.08 31.49 14.72
C VAL A 345 28.40 31.53 16.09
N ASN A 346 27.59 32.57 16.31
CA ASN A 346 26.77 32.68 17.51
C ASN A 346 25.45 31.91 17.31
N VAL A 347 25.24 30.89 18.14
CA VAL A 347 24.04 30.03 18.14
C VAL A 347 23.19 30.18 19.41
N SER A 348 23.60 31.02 20.37
CA SER A 348 23.04 31.09 21.73
C SER A 348 21.52 31.21 21.78
N SER A 349 20.95 32.12 20.98
CA SER A 349 19.49 32.38 20.91
C SER A 349 18.64 31.27 20.28
N PHE A 350 19.26 30.19 19.78
CA PHE A 350 18.59 29.06 19.14
C PHE A 350 18.71 27.75 19.93
N LEU A 351 19.48 27.74 21.03
CA LEU A 351 19.64 26.57 21.89
C LEU A 351 18.36 26.31 22.69
N TYR A 352 17.94 25.06 22.77
CA TYR A 352 16.92 24.60 23.69
C TYR A 352 17.55 24.20 25.03
N THR A 353 16.78 24.31 26.12
CA THR A 353 17.21 23.85 27.44
C THR A 353 17.54 22.37 27.45
N GLY A 354 18.80 22.03 27.76
CA GLY A 354 19.32 20.65 27.77
C GLY A 354 20.36 20.39 26.68
N TYR A 355 20.30 19.20 26.08
CA TYR A 355 21.21 18.80 25.01
C TYR A 355 20.77 19.40 23.68
N ASN A 356 21.69 20.07 22.99
CA ASN A 356 21.57 20.41 21.59
C ASN A 356 22.64 19.67 20.80
N TYR A 357 22.43 19.51 19.50
CA TYR A 357 23.47 19.07 18.58
C TYR A 357 23.53 20.01 17.37
N LEU A 358 24.75 20.36 17.00
CA LEU A 358 25.06 21.21 15.87
C LEU A 358 25.76 20.36 14.83
N SER A 359 25.12 20.18 13.68
CA SER A 359 25.70 19.50 12.52
C SER A 359 26.22 20.52 11.51
N VAL A 360 27.36 20.21 10.92
CA VAL A 360 28.08 21.01 9.93
C VAL A 360 28.26 20.14 8.69
N ILE A 361 27.84 20.63 7.54
CA ILE A 361 28.07 19.97 6.24
C ILE A 361 28.99 20.86 5.42
N LEU A 362 30.12 20.31 4.97
CA LEU A 362 31.11 21.01 4.14
C LEU A 362 30.94 20.61 2.67
N TYR A 363 31.07 21.58 1.77
CA TYR A 363 30.88 21.39 0.33
C TYR A 363 32.08 21.89 -0.50
N ASP A 364 32.45 21.10 -1.50
CA ASP A 364 33.39 21.44 -2.57
C ASP A 364 32.67 21.19 -3.91
N ASN A 365 32.45 22.24 -4.71
CA ASN A 365 31.80 22.19 -6.02
C ASN A 365 30.42 21.48 -5.99
N ALA A 366 29.62 21.82 -4.97
CA ALA A 366 28.30 21.26 -4.65
C ALA A 366 28.26 19.77 -4.25
N TYR A 367 29.41 19.12 -4.03
CA TYR A 367 29.48 17.79 -3.41
C TYR A 367 29.77 17.90 -1.91
N ILE A 368 29.05 17.12 -1.10
CA ILE A 368 29.34 16.98 0.33
C ILE A 368 30.73 16.33 0.47
N THR A 369 31.66 17.01 1.14
CA THR A 369 32.99 16.48 1.42
C THR A 369 33.05 15.81 2.79
N GLU A 370 32.55 16.49 3.82
CA GLU A 370 32.66 16.10 5.22
C GLU A 370 31.38 16.52 5.96
N ILE A 371 30.95 15.70 6.92
CA ILE A 371 29.85 16.01 7.86
C ILE A 371 30.41 15.86 9.27
N TYR A 372 30.18 16.85 10.11
CA TYR A 372 30.52 16.83 11.53
C TYR A 372 29.26 17.07 12.36
N THR A 373 29.14 16.41 13.52
CA THR A 373 28.08 16.68 14.48
C THR A 373 28.70 16.84 15.86
N PHE A 374 28.34 17.93 16.54
CA PHE A 374 28.87 18.33 17.84
C PHE A 374 27.73 18.43 18.85
N PHE A 375 27.91 17.89 20.05
CA PHE A 375 26.99 18.19 21.16
C PHE A 375 27.30 19.57 21.71
N VAL A 376 26.27 20.42 21.80
CA VAL A 376 26.36 21.77 22.35
C VAL A 376 25.38 21.86 23.53
N TYR A 377 25.89 22.28 24.67
CA TYR A 377 25.05 22.54 25.84
C TYR A 377 24.53 23.98 25.79
N GLU A 378 23.33 24.21 26.32
CA GLU A 378 22.91 25.57 26.66
C GLU A 378 23.98 26.19 27.59
N PRO A 379 24.50 27.40 27.30
CA PRO A 379 25.54 28.01 28.12
C PRO A 379 25.00 28.23 29.54
N LYS A 380 25.66 27.63 30.53
CA LYS A 380 25.36 27.87 31.94
C LYS A 380 26.02 29.17 32.38
N LEU A 381 25.26 30.04 33.02
CA LEU A 381 25.80 31.25 33.64
C LEU A 381 26.69 30.89 34.83
N ASP A 382 27.85 31.54 34.93
CA ASP A 382 28.65 31.49 36.15
C ASP A 382 27.85 32.01 37.36
N ALA A 383 28.19 31.54 38.55
CA ALA A 383 27.60 32.03 39.78
C ALA A 383 28.08 33.48 40.08
N PRO A 384 27.23 34.35 40.67
CA PRO A 384 27.66 35.66 41.15
C PRO A 384 28.87 35.55 42.08
N GLU A 385 29.93 36.32 41.80
CA GLU A 385 31.15 36.30 42.59
C GLU A 385 31.11 37.33 43.72
N SER A 386 32.02 37.19 44.70
CA SER A 386 32.22 38.21 45.75
C SER A 386 30.93 38.67 46.44
N VAL A 387 30.00 37.73 46.71
CA VAL A 387 28.70 38.05 47.31
C VAL A 387 28.87 38.38 48.80
N TYR A 388 28.44 39.58 49.22
CA TYR A 388 28.45 39.99 50.63
C TYR A 388 27.29 40.94 50.96
N ILE A 389 26.99 41.07 52.25
CA ILE A 389 26.02 42.04 52.78
C ILE A 389 26.78 43.09 53.60
N SER A 390 26.46 44.37 53.41
CA SER A 390 26.96 45.49 54.21
C SER A 390 25.85 46.52 54.41
N ASP A 391 25.63 46.96 55.65
CA ASP A 391 24.60 47.96 56.02
C ASP A 391 23.17 47.69 55.48
N GLY A 392 22.79 46.41 55.35
CA GLY A 392 21.48 45.99 54.84
C GLY A 392 21.38 45.90 53.31
N VAL A 393 22.47 46.17 52.58
CA VAL A 393 22.54 46.05 51.12
C VAL A 393 23.37 44.80 50.76
N LEU A 394 22.84 43.98 49.86
CA LEU A 394 23.54 42.87 49.23
C LEU A 394 24.31 43.38 48.02
N TYR A 395 25.56 42.96 47.88
CA TYR A 395 26.46 43.27 46.77
C TYR A 395 26.99 41.98 46.14
N TRP A 396 27.27 42.03 44.84
CA TRP A 396 27.90 40.94 44.09
C TRP A 396 28.72 41.48 42.91
N GLU A 397 29.72 40.73 42.48
CA GLU A 397 30.41 40.95 41.22
C GLU A 397 29.96 39.92 40.19
N TYR A 398 30.05 40.27 38.90
CA TYR A 398 29.76 39.34 37.82
C TYR A 398 30.55 39.64 36.55
N ALA A 399 30.84 38.60 35.77
CA ALA A 399 31.68 38.68 34.57
C ALA A 399 30.93 39.23 33.35
N SER A 400 29.68 38.79 33.14
CA SER A 400 28.91 39.07 31.93
C SER A 400 27.62 39.87 32.21
N SER A 401 26.77 40.07 31.20
CA SER A 401 25.47 40.75 31.35
C SER A 401 24.37 39.73 31.66
N ALA A 402 23.73 39.86 32.82
CA ALA A 402 22.63 39.00 33.27
C ALA A 402 21.61 39.77 34.14
N ASN A 403 20.42 39.20 34.30
CA ASN A 403 19.50 39.53 35.38
C ASN A 403 19.86 38.72 36.63
N PHE A 404 19.48 39.21 37.81
CA PHE A 404 19.71 38.52 39.08
C PHE A 404 18.40 38.31 39.83
N GLU A 405 18.02 37.05 40.02
CA GLU A 405 16.91 36.66 40.87
C GLU A 405 17.39 36.55 42.32
N ILE A 406 16.70 37.24 43.22
CA ILE A 406 17.04 37.32 44.64
C ILE A 406 15.94 36.67 45.45
N TYR A 407 16.33 35.69 46.27
CA TYR A 407 15.42 34.90 47.11
C TYR A 407 15.70 35.15 48.59
N LEU A 408 14.64 35.24 49.38
CA LEU A 408 14.68 35.27 50.85
C LEU A 408 13.92 34.05 51.37
N ASN A 409 14.59 33.14 52.07
CA ASN A 409 14.03 31.87 52.56
C ASN A 409 13.31 31.08 51.44
N ASN A 410 13.96 30.97 50.28
CA ASN A 410 13.48 30.33 49.05
C ASN A 410 12.26 31.01 48.39
N ALA A 411 11.81 32.18 48.85
CA ALA A 411 10.79 33.00 48.16
C ALA A 411 11.46 34.10 47.33
N LEU A 412 11.12 34.19 46.04
CA LEU A 412 11.61 35.26 45.16
C LEU A 412 11.12 36.63 45.67
N VAL A 413 12.04 37.55 45.97
CA VAL A 413 11.74 38.90 46.46
C VAL A 413 12.06 40.00 45.46
N ALA A 414 13.00 39.77 44.54
CA ALA A 414 13.34 40.72 43.48
C ALA A 414 13.95 40.03 42.25
N VAL A 415 13.83 40.71 41.10
CA VAL A 415 14.63 40.47 39.90
C VAL A 415 15.32 41.79 39.57
N VAL A 416 16.64 41.77 39.40
CA VAL A 416 17.46 42.96 39.24
C VAL A 416 18.23 42.90 37.92
N SER A 417 18.02 43.89 37.06
CA SER A 417 18.75 44.07 35.79
C SER A 417 19.78 45.19 35.92
N ASP A 418 20.95 45.05 35.27
CA ASP A 418 21.99 46.09 35.13
C ASP A 418 22.47 46.74 36.45
N SER A 419 22.37 46.01 37.57
CA SER A 419 22.89 46.43 38.88
C SER A 419 23.68 45.30 39.55
N ARG A 420 24.60 45.69 40.43
CA ARG A 420 25.47 44.82 41.25
C ARG A 420 25.12 44.86 42.74
N PHE A 421 23.95 45.41 43.07
CA PHE A 421 23.47 45.50 44.44
C PHE A 421 21.94 45.47 44.55
N TYR A 422 21.44 45.09 45.72
CA TYR A 422 20.03 45.14 46.11
C TYR A 422 19.88 45.54 47.59
N ASP A 423 19.03 46.53 47.85
CA ASP A 423 18.79 47.07 49.20
C ASP A 423 17.59 46.38 49.87
N PHE A 424 17.85 45.69 50.99
CA PHE A 424 16.81 45.04 51.79
C PHE A 424 16.09 46.00 52.76
N SER A 425 16.36 47.31 52.76
CA SER A 425 15.76 48.30 53.68
C SER A 425 14.23 48.33 53.70
N SER A 426 13.57 47.81 52.66
CA SER A 426 12.10 47.67 52.56
C SER A 426 11.54 46.35 53.11
N LEU A 427 12.40 45.41 53.53
CA LEU A 427 12.05 44.06 53.97
C LEU A 427 12.59 43.79 55.40
N PRO A 428 11.79 43.15 56.28
CA PRO A 428 12.23 42.82 57.63
C PRO A 428 13.11 41.56 57.63
N ILE A 429 14.39 41.70 57.28
CA ILE A 429 15.38 40.62 57.38
C ILE A 429 15.85 40.42 58.83
N THR A 430 16.15 39.16 59.17
CA THR A 430 16.56 38.70 60.50
C THR A 430 17.80 37.80 60.43
N GLU A 431 18.49 37.61 61.55
CA GLU A 431 19.71 36.79 61.66
C GLU A 431 19.54 35.31 61.26
N ASN A 432 18.30 34.82 61.12
CA ASN A 432 18.00 33.43 60.74
C ASN A 432 17.63 33.29 59.26
N ASP A 433 17.56 34.39 58.51
CA ASP A 433 17.15 34.35 57.11
C ASP A 433 18.31 33.94 56.19
N VAL A 434 17.97 33.16 55.17
CA VAL A 434 18.87 32.75 54.09
C VAL A 434 18.53 33.56 52.86
N ILE A 435 19.53 34.28 52.34
CA ILE A 435 19.44 34.97 51.06
C ILE A 435 20.11 34.11 49.99
N GLN A 436 19.49 34.00 48.82
CA GLN A 436 20.09 33.39 47.63
C GLN A 436 20.09 34.37 46.48
N ILE A 437 21.14 34.34 45.67
CA ILE A 437 21.21 35.06 44.39
C ILE A 437 21.52 34.08 43.25
N VAL A 438 20.80 34.22 42.15
CA VAL A 438 20.92 33.40 40.93
C VAL A 438 21.03 34.34 39.72
N ALA A 439 22.03 34.15 38.88
CA ALA A 439 22.12 34.85 37.59
C ALA A 439 21.23 34.16 36.55
N THR A 440 20.49 34.95 35.76
CA THR A 440 19.54 34.50 34.73
C THR A 440 19.66 35.34 33.45
N LYS A 441 19.56 34.73 32.28
CA LYS A 441 19.59 35.37 30.95
C LYS A 441 18.78 34.49 30.00
N ASP A 442 17.99 35.09 29.13
CA ASP A 442 17.19 34.33 28.15
C ASP A 442 18.13 33.54 27.21
N GLY A 443 17.87 32.23 27.03
CA GLY A 443 18.72 31.32 26.24
C GLY A 443 19.97 30.80 26.97
N TYR A 444 20.04 30.96 28.30
CA TYR A 444 21.10 30.42 29.14
C TYR A 444 20.50 29.63 30.31
N THR A 445 21.15 28.53 30.70
CA THR A 445 20.82 27.86 31.96
C THR A 445 21.27 28.76 33.12
N SER A 446 20.37 29.01 34.09
CA SER A 446 20.64 29.82 35.28
C SER A 446 21.87 29.34 36.06
N SER A 447 22.52 30.27 36.76
CA SER A 447 23.70 29.93 37.57
C SER A 447 23.36 29.00 38.73
N ASP A 448 24.39 28.39 39.32
CA ASP A 448 24.22 27.82 40.66
C ASP A 448 23.87 28.93 41.67
N PRO A 449 22.95 28.68 42.62
CA PRO A 449 22.54 29.68 43.60
C PRO A 449 23.63 29.92 44.64
N VAL A 450 24.07 31.18 44.78
CA VAL A 450 24.97 31.56 45.87
C VAL A 450 24.13 31.89 47.09
N GLN A 451 24.33 31.13 48.17
CA GLN A 451 23.64 31.34 49.45
C GLN A 451 24.51 32.15 50.41
N ILE A 452 23.90 33.13 51.08
CA ILE A 452 24.52 33.88 52.18
C ILE A 452 23.54 33.98 53.36
N SER A 453 24.02 33.67 54.55
CA SER A 453 23.29 33.88 55.80
C SER A 453 23.47 35.31 56.28
N VAL A 454 22.44 35.88 56.91
CA VAL A 454 22.52 37.20 57.57
C VAL A 454 23.30 37.07 58.90
N THR A 455 24.63 37.00 58.82
CA THR A 455 25.50 37.03 60.01
C THR A 455 25.72 38.47 60.51
N PRO A 456 25.80 38.70 61.83
CA PRO A 456 26.02 40.02 62.43
C PRO A 456 27.45 40.57 62.29
#